data_AF-A0A2N3IQQ6-F1
#
_entry.id   AF-A0A2N3IQQ6-F1
#
_cell.length_a   1.000
_cell.length_b   1.000
_cell.length_c   1.000
_cell.angle_alpha   90.00
_cell.angle_beta   90.00
_cell.angle_gamma   90.00
#
_symmetry.space_group_name_H-M   'P 1'
#
loop_
_entity.id
_entity.type
_entity.pdbx_description
1 polymer ?
#
loop_
_entity_poly.entity_id
_entity_poly.type
_entity_poly.pdbx_seq_one_letter_code
_entity_poly.pdbx_strand_id
1 'polypeptide(L)' 'MWKALKWIFICWALLLILSDIQISTSVYKYEDNRVLINFPRWEAKDPWGTLEWHEGRISSHWYGLEGKPKPVAPQI' A
#
# COMPACT_ATOMS: atom_id res chain seq x y z
N MET A 1 6.83 -25.03 -16.47
CA MET A 1 7.03 -24.12 -15.30
C MET A 1 7.25 -22.66 -15.71
N TRP A 2 8.03 -22.38 -16.75
CA TRP A 2 8.29 -21.02 -17.25
C TRP A 2 7.04 -20.18 -17.59
N LYS A 3 6.03 -20.78 -18.24
CA LYS A 3 4.79 -20.07 -18.59
C LYS A 3 4.03 -19.56 -17.36
N ALA A 4 3.88 -20.40 -16.34
CA ALA A 4 3.18 -20.04 -15.10
C ALA A 4 3.92 -18.93 -14.34
N LEU A 5 5.25 -19.03 -14.24
CA LEU A 5 6.08 -18.02 -13.59
C LEU A 5 5.96 -16.66 -14.29
N LYS A 6 6.00 -16.64 -15.63
CA LYS A 6 5.80 -15.40 -16.41
C LYS A 6 4.45 -14.75 -16.10
N TRP A 7 3.36 -15.52 -16.05
CA TRP A 7 2.04 -15.00 -15.73
C TRP A 7 1.94 -14.47 -14.29
N ILE A 8 2.59 -15.14 -13.33
CA ILE A 8 2.67 -14.64 -11.94
C ILE A 8 3.33 -13.26 -11.90
N PHE A 9 4.47 -13.09 -12.57
CA PHE A 9 5.16 -11.78 -12.63
C PHE A 9 4.30 -10.70 -13.29
N ILE A 10 3.61 -11.02 -14.39
CA ILE A 10 2.71 -10.09 -15.06
C ILE A 10 1.56 -9.67 -14.14
N CYS A 11 0.91 -10.63 -13.47
CA CYS A 11 -0.16 -10.35 -12.52
C CYS A 11 0.34 -9.49 -11.35
N TRP A 12 1.54 -9.78 -10.83
CA TRP A 12 2.14 -9.01 -9.75
C TRP A 12 2.43 -7.57 -10.18
N ALA A 13 3.02 -7.38 -11.36
CA ALA A 13 3.28 -6.06 -11.91
C ALA A 13 1.98 -5.28 -12.16
N LEU A 14 0.96 -5.93 -12.71
CA LEU A 14 -0.35 -5.32 -12.94
C LEU A 14 -1.02 -4.90 -11.62
N LEU A 15 -0.93 -5.72 -10.58
CA LEU A 15 -1.44 -5.40 -9.25
C LEU A 15 -0.74 -4.18 -8.64
N LEU A 16 0.58 -4.06 -8.80
CA LEU A 16 1.32 -2.88 -8.35
C LEU A 16 0.94 -1.62 -9.14
N ILE A 17 0.75 -1.72 -10.46
CA ILE A 17 0.32 -0.58 -11.30
C ILE A 17 -1.08 -0.09 -10.89
N LEU A 18 -1.97 -1.00 -10.52
CA LEU A 18 -3.31 -0.68 -10.04
C LEU A 18 -3.32 -0.18 -8.59
N SER A 19 -2.23 -0.39 -7.83
CA SER A 19 -2.12 0.07 -6.46
C SER A 19 -1.90 1.58 -6.42
N ASP A 20 -2.45 2.21 -5.40
CA ASP A 20 -2.14 3.61 -5.12
C ASP A 20 -0.81 3.68 -4.37
N ILE A 21 0.22 4.22 -5.03
CA ILE A 21 1.58 4.34 -4.51
C ILE A 21 1.84 5.80 -4.17
N GLN A 22 1.93 6.09 -2.87
CA GLN A 22 2.24 7.42 -2.36
C GLN A 22 3.67 7.44 -1.87
N ILE A 23 4.49 8.27 -2.50
CA ILE A 23 5.88 8.48 -2.11
C ILE A 23 5.94 9.85 -1.43
N SER A 24 6.15 9.85 -0.12
CA SER A 24 6.41 11.07 0.65
C SER A 24 7.91 11.17 0.87
N THR A 25 8.57 12.13 0.24
CA THR A 25 9.97 12.45 0.52
C THR A 25 10.09 13.91 0.95
N SER A 26 10.91 14.16 1.96
CA SER A 26 11.20 15.49 2.47
C SER A 26 12.68 15.62 2.75
N VAL A 27 13.32 16.63 2.14
CA VAL A 27 14.74 16.93 2.34
C VAL A 27 15.04 17.38 3.78
N TYR A 28 14.06 17.96 4.47
CA TYR A 28 14.22 18.48 5.83
C TYR A 28 13.70 17.55 6.91
N LYS A 29 12.87 16.57 6.55
CA LYS A 29 12.26 15.63 7.48
C LYS A 29 12.43 14.21 6.96
N TYR A 30 13.66 13.71 7.06
CA TYR A 30 14.00 12.35 6.67
C TYR A 30 13.16 11.31 7.43
N GLU A 31 12.79 11.58 8.68
CA GLU A 31 11.88 10.74 9.48
C GLU A 31 10.48 10.59 8.88
N ASP A 32 10.08 11.49 7.97
CA ASP A 32 8.80 11.43 7.26
C ASP A 32 8.94 10.76 5.87
N ASN A 33 10.16 10.34 5.47
CA ASN A 33 10.40 9.70 4.17
C ASN A 33 9.78 8.30 4.13
N ARG A 34 8.62 8.16 3.50
CA ARG A 34 7.93 6.88 3.43
C ARG A 34 7.36 6.60 2.06
N VAL A 35 7.32 5.33 1.73
CA VAL A 35 6.62 4.78 0.58
C VAL A 35 5.42 4.01 1.12
N LEU A 36 4.22 4.45 0.74
CA LEU A 36 2.96 3.81 1.08
C LEU A 36 2.37 3.19 -0.18
N ILE A 37 2.11 1.88 -0.14
CA ILE A 37 1.45 1.15 -1.22
C ILE A 37 0.10 0.68 -0.71
N ASN A 38 -0.99 1.17 -1.29
CA ASN A 38 -2.35 0.75 -0.98
C ASN A 38 -2.84 -0.20 -2.07
N PHE A 39 -3.09 -1.46 -1.70
CA PHE A 39 -3.53 -2.47 -2.65
C PHE A 39 -4.98 -2.24 -3.10
N PRO A 40 -5.26 -2.33 -4.40
CA PRO A 40 -6.53 -1.91 -4.97
C PRO A 40 -7.67 -2.81 -4.54
N ARG A 41 -8.72 -2.21 -3.99
CA ARG A 41 -10.04 -2.83 -3.79
C ARG A 41 -11.03 -2.15 -4.76
N TRP A 42 -12.20 -2.76 -4.93
CA TRP A 42 -13.30 -2.18 -5.70
C TRP A 42 -13.63 -0.75 -5.26
N GLU A 43 -13.51 -0.46 -3.95
CA GLU A 43 -13.67 0.85 -3.36
C GLU A 43 -12.29 1.47 -3.06
N ALA A 44 -11.93 2.51 -3.81
CA ALA A 44 -10.61 3.14 -3.72
C ALA A 44 -10.28 3.71 -2.31
N LYS A 45 -11.29 3.97 -1.49
CA LYS A 45 -11.12 4.50 -0.13
C LYS A 45 -10.75 3.42 0.89
N ASP A 46 -11.03 2.15 0.60
CA ASP A 46 -10.85 1.02 1.50
C ASP A 46 -9.95 -0.04 0.85
N PRO A 47 -8.62 0.13 0.84
CA PRO A 47 -7.71 -0.84 0.25
C PRO A 47 -7.77 -2.19 0.98
N TRP A 48 -7.43 -3.28 0.30
CA TRP A 48 -7.34 -4.61 0.93
C TRP A 48 -6.22 -4.70 1.96
N GLY A 49 -5.14 -3.99 1.71
CA GLY A 49 -3.99 -3.90 2.59
C GLY A 49 -3.12 -2.71 2.23
N THR A 50 -2.28 -2.33 3.18
CA THR A 50 -1.27 -1.28 3.00
C THR A 50 0.10 -1.85 3.32
N LEU A 51 1.08 -1.53 2.48
CA LEU A 51 2.49 -1.74 2.76
C LEU A 51 3.13 -0.38 2.93
N GLU A 52 3.65 -0.12 4.13
CA GLU A 52 4.39 1.09 4.46
C GLU A 52 5.86 0.72 4.63
N TRP A 53 6.70 1.40 3.86
CA TRP A 53 8.14 1.31 3.98
C TRP A 53 8.69 2.68 4.37
N HIS A 54 9.46 2.70 5.44
CA HIS A 54 10.21 3.85 5.93
C HIS A 54 11.67 3.40 6.11
N GLU A 55 12.62 4.33 6.10
CA GLU A 55 14.05 4.03 6.24
C GLU A 55 14.31 3.21 7.53
N GLY A 56 14.50 1.88 7.37
CA GLY A 56 14.71 0.93 8.47
C GLY A 56 13.45 0.30 9.09
N ARG A 57 12.23 0.60 8.60
CA ARG A 57 10.98 -0.02 9.07
C ARG A 57 10.09 -0.45 7.91
N ILE A 58 9.60 -1.69 7.98
CA ILE A 58 8.61 -2.22 7.06
C ILE A 58 7.39 -2.59 7.90
N SER A 59 6.25 -2.02 7.54
CA SER A 59 4.95 -2.36 8.13
C SER A 59 4.03 -2.83 7.03
N SER A 60 3.44 -4.01 7.21
CA SER A 60 2.38 -4.50 6.35
C SER A 60 1.12 -4.68 7.17
N HIS A 61 0.02 -4.16 6.66
CA HIS A 61 -1.28 -4.29 7.31
C HIS A 61 -2.28 -4.84 6.31
N TRP A 62 -2.99 -5.89 6.71
CA TRP A 62 -4.07 -6.49 5.94
C TRP A 62 -5.39 -6.18 6.62
N TYR A 63 -6.29 -5.50 5.93
CA TYR A 63 -7.55 -5.03 6.51
C TYR A 63 -8.71 -6.01 6.32
N GLY A 64 -8.51 -7.08 5.54
CA GLY A 64 -9.56 -8.07 5.27
C GLY A 64 -10.83 -7.44 4.71
N LEU A 65 -11.99 -8.03 5.05
CA LEU A 65 -13.28 -7.53 4.58
C LEU A 65 -13.70 -6.22 5.27
N GLU A 66 -13.22 -5.98 6.48
CA GLU A 66 -13.57 -4.84 7.33
C GLU A 66 -13.06 -3.50 6.75
N GLY A 67 -12.00 -3.54 5.94
CA GLY A 67 -11.44 -2.34 5.31
C GLY A 67 -10.59 -1.51 6.27
N LYS A 68 -9.96 -0.46 5.74
CA LYS A 68 -9.02 0.35 6.52
C LYS A 68 -9.78 1.05 7.65
N PRO A 69 -9.31 0.98 8.91
CA PRO A 69 -9.98 1.66 10.01
C PRO A 69 -10.03 3.15 9.70
N LYS A 70 -11.25 3.69 9.66
CA LYS A 70 -11.47 5.11 9.44
C LYS A 70 -10.90 5.86 10.64
N PRO A 71 -10.06 6.89 10.45
CA PRO A 71 -9.59 7.69 11.56
C PRO A 71 -10.81 8.24 12.30
N VAL A 72 -10.86 8.01 13.61
CA VAL A 72 -11.91 8.57 14.48
C VAL A 72 -11.79 10.09 14.33
N ALA A 73 -12.83 10.72 13.80
CA ALA A 73 -12.86 12.17 13.68
C ALA A 73 -12.57 12.78 15.07
N PRO A 74 -11.78 13.87 15.16
CA PRO A 74 -11.58 14.55 16.43
C PRO A 74 -12.97 14.89 17.00
N GLN A 75 -13.23 14.42 18.22
CA GLN A 75 -14.41 14.87 18.95
C GLN A 75 -14.17 16.36 19.26
N ILE A 76 -14.91 17.21 18.57
CA ILE A 76 -14.88 18.67 18.73
C ILE A 76 -15.63 19.02 20.02
#